data_AF-A0A938SY20-F1
#
_entry.id   AF-A0A938SY20-F1
#
_cell.length_a   1.000
_cell.length_b   1.000
_cell.length_c   1.000
_cell.angle_alpha   90.00
_cell.angle_beta   90.00
_cell.angle_gamma   90.00
#
_symmetry.space_group_name_H-M   'P 1'
#
loop_
_entity.id
_entity.type
_entity.pdbx_description
1 polymer ?
#
loop_
_entity_poly.entity_id
_entity_poly.type
_entity_poly.pdbx_seq_one_letter_code
_entity_poly.pdbx_strand_id
1 'polypeptide(L)'
;MRGNNMAHPVEKIEEEIRSLSIAEKVQLLRLLIAELDAPADADIERAWLEEAQRRHRDLVEGKVQGVPGERVFENLRARLRR
;
A
#
# COMPACT_ATOMS: atom_id res chain seq x y z
N MET A 1 28.37 -26.98 -0.26
CA MET A 1 27.96 -26.35 -1.53
C MET A 1 27.38 -25.00 -1.19
N ARG A 2 28.09 -23.91 -1.51
CA ARG A 2 27.61 -22.53 -1.29
C ARG A 2 26.76 -22.16 -2.50
N GLY A 3 25.48 -21.87 -2.27
CA GLY A 3 24.57 -21.40 -3.31
C GLY A 3 25.13 -20.13 -3.93
N ASN A 4 25.15 -20.10 -5.25
CA ASN A 4 25.69 -19.03 -6.06
C ASN A 4 24.82 -17.78 -5.84
N ASN A 5 25.26 -16.85 -5.00
CA ASN A 5 24.64 -15.53 -4.86
C ASN A 5 24.94 -14.73 -6.13
N MET A 6 24.13 -14.91 -7.18
CA MET A 6 24.15 -14.04 -8.34
C MET A 6 23.58 -12.70 -7.88
N ALA A 7 24.48 -11.77 -7.53
CA ALA A 7 24.13 -10.36 -7.48
C ALA A 7 23.74 -9.95 -8.91
N HIS A 8 22.46 -10.05 -9.24
CA HIS A 8 21.93 -9.36 -10.40
C HIS A 8 22.02 -7.86 -10.10
N PRO A 9 22.73 -7.07 -10.93
CA PRO A 9 22.70 -5.62 -10.77
C PRO A 9 21.24 -5.20 -10.80
N VAL A 10 20.80 -4.39 -9.83
CA VAL A 10 19.41 -3.92 -9.75
C VAL A 10 18.99 -3.27 -11.07
N GLU A 11 19.94 -2.66 -11.78
CA GLU A 11 19.76 -2.08 -13.11
C GLU A 11 19.27 -3.10 -14.14
N LYS A 12 19.79 -4.33 -14.14
CA LYS A 12 19.37 -5.37 -15.10
C LYS A 12 17.94 -5.85 -14.81
N ILE A 13 17.59 -5.99 -13.53
CA ILE A 13 16.23 -6.35 -13.11
C ILE A 13 15.25 -5.24 -13.51
N GLU A 14 15.65 -3.98 -13.36
CA GLU A 14 14.85 -2.83 -13.78
C GLU A 14 14.59 -2.84 -15.29
N GLU A 15 15.60 -3.12 -16.12
CA GLU A 15 15.44 -3.25 -17.57
C GLU A 15 14.45 -4.36 -17.96
N GLU A 16 14.56 -5.53 -17.33
CA GLU A 16 13.65 -6.66 -17.54
C GLU A 16 12.22 -6.29 -17.13
N ILE A 17 12.03 -5.65 -15.96
CA ILE A 17 10.73 -5.16 -15.50
C ILE A 17 10.15 -4.14 -16.49
N ARG A 18 10.97 -3.21 -17.02
CA ARG A 18 10.51 -2.19 -17.98
C ARG A 18 9.97 -2.83 -19.26
N SER A 19 10.54 -3.96 -19.69
CA SER A 19 10.12 -4.69 -20.90
C SER A 19 8.77 -5.42 -20.77
N LEU A 20 8.31 -5.67 -19.54
CA LEU A 20 7.04 -6.35 -19.27
C LEU A 20 5.83 -5.53 -19.75
N SER A 21 4.78 -6.24 -20.15
CA SER A 21 3.47 -5.66 -20.36
C SER A 21 2.87 -5.10 -19.06
N ILE A 22 1.85 -4.25 -19.16
CA ILE A 22 1.17 -3.69 -17.98
C ILE A 22 0.59 -4.80 -17.09
N ALA A 23 0.01 -5.84 -17.69
CA ALA A 23 -0.58 -6.94 -16.93
C ALA A 23 0.48 -7.72 -16.13
N GLU A 24 1.63 -8.01 -16.75
CA GLU A 24 2.75 -8.68 -16.09
C GLU A 24 3.36 -7.81 -14.98
N LYS A 25 3.48 -6.50 -15.20
CA LYS A 25 3.92 -5.55 -14.16
C LYS A 25 2.98 -5.54 -12.96
N VAL A 26 1.67 -5.54 -13.20
CA VAL A 26 0.67 -5.59 -12.12
C VAL A 26 0.77 -6.90 -11.34
N GLN A 27 0.94 -8.03 -12.04
CA GLN A 27 1.12 -9.32 -11.40
C GLN A 27 2.40 -9.36 -10.56
N LEU A 28 3.53 -8.90 -11.10
CA LEU A 28 4.80 -8.83 -10.40
C LEU A 28 4.71 -7.92 -9.17
N LEU A 29 4.11 -6.74 -9.32
CA LEU A 29 3.94 -5.80 -8.21
C LEU A 29 3.13 -6.41 -7.06
N ARG A 30 2.07 -7.18 -7.36
CA ARG A 30 1.28 -7.89 -6.34
C ARG A 30 2.13 -8.88 -5.55
N LEU A 31 2.97 -9.65 -6.24
CA LEU A 31 3.86 -10.63 -5.61
C LEU A 31 4.89 -9.93 -4.73
N LEU A 32 5.54 -8.89 -5.24
CA LEU A 32 6.56 -8.14 -4.51
C LEU A 32 5.98 -7.42 -3.29
N ILE A 33 4.79 -6.82 -3.40
CA ILE A 33 4.11 -6.22 -2.25
C ILE A 33 3.82 -7.30 -1.20
N ALA A 34 3.25 -8.44 -1.60
CA ALA A 34 2.93 -9.51 -0.66
C ALA A 34 4.16 -10.12 0.02
N GLU A 35 5.33 -10.11 -0.64
CA GLU A 35 6.60 -10.56 -0.06
C GLU A 35 7.22 -9.52 0.88
N LEU A 36 7.09 -8.23 0.54
CA LEU A 36 7.59 -7.12 1.34
C LEU A 36 6.68 -6.77 2.53
N ASP A 37 5.40 -7.14 2.45
CA ASP A 37 4.49 -7.07 3.57
C ASP A 37 5.05 -7.95 4.69
N ALA A 38 5.64 -7.30 5.70
CA ALA A 38 6.11 -7.98 6.89
C ALA A 38 4.94 -8.77 7.51
N PRO A 39 5.21 -9.93 8.16
CA PRO A 39 4.17 -10.61 8.91
C PRO A 39 3.51 -9.60 9.85
N ALA A 40 2.19 -9.51 9.76
CA ALA A 40 1.44 -8.53 10.51
C ALA A 40 1.78 -8.65 11.99
N ASP A 41 2.37 -7.59 12.55
CA ASP A 41 2.65 -7.53 13.98
C ASP A 41 1.31 -7.54 14.72
N ALA A 42 1.09 -8.57 15.52
CA ALA A 42 -0.19 -8.78 16.20
C ALA A 42 -0.57 -7.61 17.11
N ASP A 43 0.41 -6.87 17.64
CA ASP A 43 0.17 -5.67 18.44
C ASP A 43 -0.25 -4.49 17.55
N ILE A 44 0.33 -4.36 16.37
CA ILE A 44 -0.08 -3.36 15.37
C ILE A 44 -1.49 -3.66 14.87
N GLU A 45 -1.79 -4.90 14.50
CA GLU A 45 -3.13 -5.31 14.04
C GLU A 45 -4.20 -5.04 15.10
N ARG A 46 -3.90 -5.36 16.36
CA ARG A 46 -4.80 -5.06 17.48
C ARG A 46 -5.03 -3.55 17.63
N ALA A 47 -3.97 -2.74 17.60
CA ALA A 47 -4.09 -1.29 17.71
C ALA A 47 -4.88 -0.70 16.53
N TRP A 48 -4.70 -1.21 15.31
CA TRP A 48 -5.47 -0.83 14.13
C TRP A 48 -6.95 -1.18 14.26
N LEU A 49 -7.27 -2.38 14.74
CA LEU A 49 -8.66 -2.80 14.95
C LEU A 49 -9.36 -1.92 16.00
N GLU A 50 -8.71 -1.67 17.13
CA GLU A 50 -9.23 -0.80 18.20
C GLU A 50 -9.50 0.61 17.68
N GLU A 51 -8.56 1.19 16.93
CA GLU A 51 -8.70 2.50 16.29
C GLU A 51 -9.87 2.55 15.31
N ALA A 52 -9.96 1.55 14.42
CA ALA A 52 -11.01 1.48 13.42
C ALA A 52 -12.40 1.39 14.05
N GLN A 53 -12.56 0.54 15.07
CA GLN A 53 -13.81 0.42 15.81
C GLN A 53 -14.16 1.70 16.56
N ARG A 54 -13.18 2.37 17.17
CA ARG A 54 -13.40 3.66 17.86
C ARG A 54 -13.88 4.72 16.87
N ARG A 55 -13.18 4.90 15.74
CA ARG A 55 -13.55 5.87 14.70
C ARG A 55 -14.94 5.60 14.14
N HIS A 56 -15.29 4.34 13.94
CA HIS A 56 -16.62 3.97 13.47
C HIS A 56 -17.69 4.37 14.49
N ARG A 57 -17.51 4.04 15.78
CA ARG A 57 -18.44 4.45 16.83
C ARG A 57 -18.59 5.97 16.91
N ASP A 58 -17.48 6.70 16.93
CA ASP A 58 -17.51 8.16 17.00
C ASP A 58 -18.29 8.77 15.82
N LEU A 59 -18.20 8.16 14.63
CA LEU A 59 -18.91 8.62 13.43
C LEU A 59 -20.40 8.28 13.49
N VAL A 60 -20.76 7.07 13.93
CA VAL A 60 -22.16 6.62 14.07
C VAL A 60 -22.88 7.38 15.19
N GLU A 61 -22.19 7.66 16.30
CA GLU A 61 -22.72 8.42 17.43
C GLU A 61 -22.70 9.95 17.18
N GLY A 62 -22.16 10.41 16.06
CA GLY A 62 -22.09 11.83 15.71
C GLY A 62 -21.11 12.65 16.55
N LYS A 63 -20.18 12.00 17.28
CA LYS A 63 -19.09 12.66 18.00
C LYS A 63 -18.10 13.34 17.05
N VAL A 64 -18.00 12.83 15.82
CA VAL A 64 -17.22 13.42 14.75
C VAL A 64 -18.07 13.60 13.49
N GLN A 65 -17.78 14.64 12.72
CA GLN A 65 -18.43 14.88 11.44
C GLN A 65 -17.56 14.38 10.29
N GLY A 66 -18.11 13.50 9.46
CA GLY A 66 -17.45 13.03 8.25
C GLY A 66 -17.24 14.16 7.23
N VAL A 67 -16.21 14.03 6.40
CA VAL A 67 -16.01 14.90 5.23
C VAL A 67 -16.65 14.21 4.01
N PRO A 68 -17.48 14.92 3.22
CA PRO A 68 -18.01 14.38 1.97
C PRO A 68 -16.89 13.86 1.06
N GLY A 69 -17.09 12.69 0.45
CA GLY A 69 -16.07 12.03 -0.36
C GLY A 69 -15.64 12.89 -1.55
N GLU A 70 -16.58 13.57 -2.19
CA GLU A 70 -16.35 14.48 -3.32
C GLU A 70 -15.33 15.57 -2.94
N ARG A 71 -15.51 16.17 -1.75
CA ARG A 71 -14.62 17.21 -1.21
C ARG A 71 -13.21 16.67 -0.94
N VAL A 72 -13.09 15.43 -0.49
CA VAL A 72 -11.77 14.78 -0.30
C VAL A 72 -11.02 14.68 -1.63
N PHE A 73 -11.68 14.21 -2.69
CA PHE A 73 -11.05 14.06 -4.00
C PHE A 73 -10.77 15.39 -4.70
N GLU A 74 -11.62 16.40 -4.52
CA GLU A 74 -11.36 17.78 -4.97
C GLU A 74 -10.06 18.32 -4.36
N ASN A 75 -9.92 18.21 -3.04
CA ASN A 75 -8.72 18.64 -2.32
C ASN A 75 -7.47 17.89 -2.79
N LEU A 76 -7.58 16.57 -3.01
CA LEU A 76 -6.47 15.75 -3.49
C LEU A 76 -6.00 16.20 -4.88
N ARG A 77 -6.94 16.37 -5.81
CA ARG A 77 -6.63 16.85 -7.17
C ARG A 77 -6.00 18.24 -7.15
N ALA A 78 -6.48 19.15 -6.32
CA ALA A 78 -5.91 20.48 -6.19
C ALA A 78 -4.44 20.44 -5.69
N ARG A 79 -4.10 19.52 -4.77
CA ARG A 79 -2.75 19.36 -4.23
C ARG A 79 -1.76 18.74 -5.22
N LEU A 80 -2.21 17.77 -6.03
CA LEU A 80 -1.37 17.05 -6.99
C LEU A 80 -1.14 17.79 -8.31
N ARG A 81 -1.80 18.94 -8.54
CA ARG A 81 -1.58 19.80 -9.72
C ARG A 81 -0.40 20.79 -9.57
N ARG A 82 0.46 20.60 -8.57
CA ARG A 82 1.74 21.32 -8.40
C ARG A 82 2.88 20.39 -8.80
#